data_AF-A0A1B9MIT8-F1
#
_entry.id   AF-A0A1B9MIT8-F1
#
_cell.length_a   1.000
_cell.length_b   1.000
_cell.length_c   1.000
_cell.angle_alpha   90.00
_cell.angle_beta   90.00
_cell.angle_gamma   90.00
#
_symmetry.space_group_name_H-M   'P 1'
#
loop_
_entity.id
_entity.type
_entity.pdbx_description
1 polymer ?
#
loop_
_entity_poly.entity_id
_entity_poly.type
_entity_poly.pdbx_seq_one_letter_code
_entity_poly.pdbx_strand_id
1 'polypeptide(L)'
;MGRTPSKKSKTGQEVIARMLTKGRIRDSGNNMKFKNSTNNQWYYVQDADMAHLKDAVKYWNQKGKCHRSKSKKVRSFMRDLDNYKLEYFGHNPSQGACLKERYRDSESFIGLIEKSQYF
;
A
#
# COMPACT_ATOMS: atom_id res chain seq x y z
N MET A 1 -8.18 -4.81 -5.41
CA MET A 1 -6.72 -5.14 -5.52
C MET A 1 -6.21 -6.09 -4.43
N GLY A 2 -6.69 -5.97 -3.19
CA GLY A 2 -6.32 -6.82 -2.06
C GLY A 2 -6.23 -5.98 -0.79
N ARG A 3 -6.03 -6.63 0.36
CA ARG A 3 -5.80 -5.92 1.63
C ARG A 3 -4.39 -5.32 1.66
N THR A 4 -4.25 -4.14 2.25
CA THR A 4 -2.95 -3.56 2.64
C THR A 4 -2.23 -4.55 3.56
N PRO A 5 -0.93 -4.81 3.35
CA PRO A 5 -0.15 -5.70 4.21
C PRO A 5 -0.09 -5.15 5.64
N SER A 6 -0.01 -6.05 6.62
CA SER A 6 0.27 -5.67 8.01
C SER A 6 1.77 -5.41 8.21
N LYS A 7 2.13 -4.54 9.15
CA LYS A 7 3.51 -4.35 9.61
C LYS A 7 4.17 -5.65 10.10
N LYS A 8 3.38 -6.62 10.55
CA LYS A 8 3.85 -7.95 10.98
C LYS A 8 4.00 -8.96 9.84
N SER A 9 3.52 -8.64 8.63
CA SER A 9 3.65 -9.52 7.45
C SER A 9 5.06 -9.44 6.86
N LYS A 10 5.43 -10.41 6.00
CA LYS A 10 6.72 -10.39 5.29
C LYS A 10 7.02 -9.05 4.61
N THR A 11 6.08 -8.52 3.83
CA THR A 11 6.22 -7.19 3.20
C THR A 11 6.37 -6.06 4.22
N GLY A 12 5.64 -6.12 5.34
CA GLY A 12 5.77 -5.12 6.40
C GLY A 12 7.15 -5.15 7.08
N GLN A 13 7.69 -6.33 7.32
CA GLN A 13 9.02 -6.51 7.88
C GLN A 13 10.12 -6.03 6.92
N GLU A 14 9.97 -6.30 5.62
CA GLU A 14 10.87 -5.78 4.58
C GLU A 14 10.86 -4.25 4.52
N VAL A 15 9.68 -3.63 4.70
CA VAL A 15 9.55 -2.16 4.78
C VAL A 15 10.26 -1.61 6.02
N ILE A 16 10.11 -2.25 7.17
CA ILE A 16 10.80 -1.87 8.41
C ILE A 16 12.32 -1.98 8.22
N ALA A 17 12.80 -3.11 7.68
CA ALA A 17 14.22 -3.33 7.41
C ALA A 17 14.80 -2.25 6.47
N ARG A 18 14.08 -1.91 5.40
CA ARG A 18 14.49 -0.82 4.50
C ARG A 18 14.43 0.56 5.18
N MET A 19 13.48 0.80 6.06
CA MET A 19 13.44 2.07 6.81
C MET A 19 14.58 2.17 7.82
N LEU A 20 15.00 1.03 8.40
CA LEU A 20 16.17 0.94 9.26
C LEU A 20 17.45 1.30 8.51
N THR A 21 17.69 0.74 7.31
CA THR A 21 18.87 1.08 6.50
C THR A 21 18.90 2.56 6.06
N LYS A 22 17.74 3.21 5.99
CA LYS A 22 17.59 4.64 5.69
C LYS A 22 17.66 5.56 6.92
N GLY A 23 17.96 5.03 8.10
CA GLY A 23 18.00 5.82 9.35
C GLY A 23 16.63 6.38 9.78
N ARG A 24 15.53 5.78 9.31
CA ARG A 24 14.15 6.17 9.65
C ARG A 24 13.52 5.28 10.71
N ILE A 25 14.23 4.26 11.18
CA ILE A 25 13.91 3.46 12.36
C ILE A 25 15.05 3.66 13.35
N ARG A 26 14.73 3.71 14.64
CA ARG A 26 15.70 3.66 15.74
C ARG A 26 15.16 2.77 16.86
N ASP A 27 16.01 2.46 17.83
CA ASP A 27 15.73 1.56 18.94
C ASP A 27 15.37 0.14 18.45
N SER A 28 15.02 -0.77 19.36
CA SER A 28 14.68 -2.17 19.04
C SER A 28 13.54 -2.69 19.90
N GLY A 29 12.99 -3.85 19.51
CA GLY A 29 11.95 -4.55 20.25
C GLY A 29 10.70 -3.68 20.45
N ASN A 30 10.16 -3.67 21.67
CA ASN A 30 8.95 -2.91 21.99
C ASN A 30 9.17 -1.39 21.95
N ASN A 31 10.41 -0.93 22.07
CA ASN A 31 10.78 0.48 22.05
C ASN A 31 11.09 1.00 20.64
N MET A 32 11.02 0.14 19.62
CA MET A 32 11.33 0.51 18.24
C MET A 32 10.46 1.67 17.76
N LYS A 33 11.11 2.72 17.25
CA LYS A 33 10.46 3.95 16.79
C LYS A 33 10.74 4.20 15.32
N PHE A 34 9.79 4.82 14.62
CA PHE A 34 9.95 5.27 13.24
C PHE A 34 9.79 6.78 13.12
N LYS A 35 10.50 7.38 12.17
CA LYS A 35 10.38 8.80 11.83
C LYS A 35 9.21 9.01 10.87
N ASN A 36 8.10 9.52 11.37
CA ASN A 36 6.90 9.80 10.59
C ASN A 36 7.19 10.83 9.49
N SER A 37 6.83 10.52 8.25
CA SER A 37 7.07 11.41 7.11
C SER A 37 6.20 12.66 7.13
N THR A 38 5.07 12.62 7.84
CA THR A 38 4.08 13.71 7.81
C THR A 38 4.46 14.88 8.71
N ASN A 39 5.07 14.63 9.86
CA ASN A 39 5.46 15.67 10.83
C ASN A 39 6.91 15.55 11.33
N ASN A 40 7.70 14.65 10.77
CA ASN A 40 9.09 14.38 11.17
C ASN A 40 9.30 13.97 12.64
N GLN A 41 8.24 13.64 13.37
CA GLN A 41 8.31 13.17 14.75
C GLN A 41 8.54 11.65 14.81
N TRP A 42 9.06 11.19 15.94
CA TRP A 42 9.31 9.77 16.22
C TRP A 42 8.12 9.16 16.97
N TYR A 43 7.57 8.08 16.45
CA TYR A 43 6.47 7.31 17.06
C TYR A 43 6.86 5.85 17.22
N TYR A 44 6.21 5.13 18.13
CA TYR A 44 6.41 3.69 18.24
C TYR A 44 5.91 2.97 17.00
N VAL A 45 6.64 1.94 16.54
CA VAL A 45 6.20 1.12 15.41
C VAL A 45 4.90 0.36 15.72
N GLN A 46 4.60 0.15 17.01
CA GLN A 46 3.33 -0.42 17.45
C GLN A 46 2.13 0.46 17.02
N ASP A 47 2.33 1.77 17.05
CA ASP A 47 1.37 2.81 16.65
C ASP A 47 1.45 3.17 15.16
N ALA A 48 2.18 2.38 14.38
CA ALA A 48 2.29 2.58 12.95
C ALA A 48 1.23 1.79 12.18
N ASP A 49 0.69 2.42 11.14
CA ASP A 49 0.03 1.76 10.03
C ASP A 49 0.95 1.68 8.80
N MET A 50 0.62 0.73 7.92
CA MET A 50 1.22 0.64 6.59
C MET A 50 0.50 1.61 5.65
N ALA A 51 1.16 2.71 5.30
CA ALA A 51 0.64 3.72 4.39
C ALA A 51 1.23 3.55 2.99
N HIS A 52 0.38 3.67 1.97
CA HIS A 52 0.81 3.65 0.57
C HIS A 52 1.55 4.94 0.20
N LEU A 53 2.63 4.84 -0.57
CA LEU A 53 3.30 5.99 -1.18
C LEU A 53 2.59 6.41 -2.47
N LYS A 54 2.29 5.43 -3.33
CA LYS A 54 1.42 5.60 -4.49
C LYS A 54 0.04 5.08 -4.14
N ASP A 55 -0.93 5.97 -4.24
CA ASP A 55 -2.32 5.67 -3.94
C ASP A 55 -2.83 4.45 -4.73
N ALA A 56 -3.53 3.59 -3.99
CA ALA A 56 -4.08 2.35 -4.48
C ALA A 56 -5.14 2.59 -5.57
N VAL A 57 -6.07 3.51 -5.32
CA VAL A 57 -7.14 3.88 -6.26
C VAL A 57 -6.55 4.45 -7.55
N LYS A 58 -5.53 5.30 -7.44
CA LYS A 58 -4.81 5.88 -8.57
C LYS A 58 -4.13 4.80 -9.42
N TYR A 59 -3.44 3.85 -8.80
CA TYR A 59 -2.87 2.71 -9.53
C TYR A 59 -3.95 1.89 -10.25
N TRP A 60 -5.06 1.60 -9.57
CA TRP A 60 -6.18 0.89 -10.16
C TRP A 60 -6.71 1.61 -11.39
N ASN A 61 -7.02 2.90 -11.27
CA ASN A 61 -7.62 3.71 -12.33
C ASN A 61 -6.71 3.86 -13.55
N GLN A 62 -5.37 3.88 -13.36
CA GLN A 62 -4.40 4.06 -14.43
C GLN A 62 -3.94 2.75 -15.10
N LYS A 63 -3.67 1.70 -14.31
CA LYS A 63 -3.04 0.46 -14.79
C LYS A 63 -3.75 -0.80 -14.31
N GLY A 64 -4.21 -0.80 -13.06
CA GLY A 64 -4.75 -2.00 -12.41
C GLY A 64 -6.05 -2.51 -13.03
N LYS A 65 -6.93 -1.61 -13.49
CA LYS A 65 -8.22 -1.95 -14.11
C LYS A 65 -8.09 -2.69 -15.45
N CYS A 66 -6.97 -2.52 -16.16
CA CYS A 66 -6.65 -3.24 -17.40
C CYS A 66 -6.25 -4.71 -17.14
N HIS A 67 -6.16 -5.09 -15.86
CA HIS A 67 -5.91 -6.45 -15.41
C HIS A 67 -7.10 -6.93 -14.58
N ARG A 68 -7.27 -8.25 -14.48
CA ARG A 68 -8.31 -8.83 -13.62
C ARG A 68 -8.07 -8.42 -12.16
N SER A 69 -9.16 -8.17 -11.44
CA SER A 69 -9.12 -7.94 -9.99
C SER A 69 -8.36 -9.09 -9.30
N LYS A 70 -7.46 -8.74 -8.37
CA LYS A 70 -6.58 -9.69 -7.65
C LYS A 70 -5.68 -10.56 -8.55
N SER A 71 -5.49 -10.22 -9.82
CA SER A 71 -4.49 -10.87 -10.69
C SER A 71 -3.08 -10.79 -10.07
N LYS A 72 -2.18 -11.69 -10.49
CA LYS A 72 -0.78 -11.72 -10.03
C LYS A 72 -0.14 -10.33 -10.10
N LYS A 73 -0.32 -9.61 -11.20
CA LYS A 73 0.25 -8.26 -11.43
C LYS A 73 -0.30 -7.21 -10.45
N VAL A 74 -1.61 -7.18 -10.24
CA VAL A 74 -2.25 -6.29 -9.25
C VAL A 74 -1.81 -6.62 -7.82
N ARG A 75 -1.62 -7.92 -7.52
CA ARG A 75 -1.15 -8.37 -6.21
C ARG A 75 0.33 -8.07 -5.98
N SER A 76 1.16 -8.09 -7.03
CA SER A 76 2.55 -7.65 -6.95
C SER A 76 2.64 -6.18 -6.55
N PHE A 77 1.81 -5.30 -7.13
CA PHE A 77 1.74 -3.89 -6.70
C PHE A 77 1.37 -3.74 -5.22
N MET A 78 0.38 -4.51 -4.73
CA MET A 78 -0.01 -4.48 -3.31
C MET A 78 1.02 -5.08 -2.36
N ARG A 79 2.04 -5.78 -2.87
CA ARG A 79 3.12 -6.41 -2.08
C ARG A 79 4.47 -5.75 -2.30
N ASP A 80 4.52 -4.71 -3.13
CA ASP A 80 5.72 -3.97 -3.42
C ASP A 80 6.13 -3.17 -2.18
N LEU A 81 7.22 -3.58 -1.55
CA LEU A 81 7.76 -2.91 -0.36
C LEU A 81 8.10 -1.43 -0.66
N ASP A 82 8.45 -1.10 -1.91
CA ASP A 82 8.75 0.26 -2.34
C ASP A 82 7.54 1.15 -2.49
N ASN A 83 6.34 0.59 -2.40
CA ASN A 83 5.11 1.35 -2.36
C ASN A 83 4.60 1.66 -0.92
N TYR A 84 5.36 1.33 0.12
CA TYR A 84 4.92 1.50 1.50
C TYR A 84 5.87 2.30 2.37
N LYS A 85 5.31 3.00 3.36
CA LYS A 85 6.01 3.59 4.52
C LYS A 85 5.21 3.30 5.80
N LEU A 86 5.87 3.44 6.95
CA LEU A 86 5.18 3.54 8.23
C LEU A 86 4.64 4.96 8.42
N GLU A 87 3.40 5.06 8.87
CA GLU A 87 2.73 6.31 9.22
C GLU A 87 2.00 6.15 10.54
N TYR A 88 1.94 7.22 11.34
CA TYR A 88 1.23 7.19 12.61
C TYR A 88 -0.26 6.96 12.35
N PHE A 89 -0.89 6.02 13.08
CA PHE A 89 -2.29 5.63 12.85
C PHE A 89 -3.27 6.81 12.92
N GLY A 90 -2.94 7.89 13.66
CA GLY A 90 -3.79 9.09 13.71
C GLY A 90 -3.77 9.94 12.44
N HIS A 91 -2.73 9.83 11.60
CA HIS A 91 -2.59 10.60 10.36
C HIS A 91 -2.99 9.80 9.12
N ASN A 92 -2.84 8.47 9.16
CA ASN A 92 -3.12 7.59 8.03
C ASN A 92 -4.59 7.69 7.50
N PRO A 93 -5.64 7.82 8.34
CA PRO A 93 -7.01 8.00 7.87
C PRO A 93 -7.23 9.31 7.14
N SER A 94 -6.54 10.39 7.53
CA SER A 94 -6.79 11.72 6.96
C SER A 94 -6.28 11.84 5.52
N GLN A 95 -5.18 11.16 5.16
CA GLN A 95 -4.67 11.21 3.79
C GLN A 95 -5.53 10.42 2.80
N GLY A 96 -6.03 9.23 3.20
CA GLY A 96 -6.92 8.43 2.36
C GLY A 96 -8.29 9.08 2.16
N ALA A 97 -8.84 9.74 3.20
CA ALA A 97 -10.12 10.42 3.13
C ALA A 97 -10.08 11.73 2.32
N CYS A 98 -8.93 12.41 2.23
CA CYS A 98 -8.78 13.63 1.42
C CYS A 98 -8.74 13.36 -0.09
N LEU A 99 -8.50 12.12 -0.53
CA LEU A 99 -8.49 11.77 -1.94
C LEU A 99 -9.93 11.58 -2.44
N LYS A 100 -10.41 12.51 -3.28
CA LYS A 100 -11.74 12.45 -3.93
C LYS A 100 -11.86 11.33 -4.98
N GLU A 101 -10.79 10.57 -5.23
CA GLU A 101 -10.76 9.53 -6.25
C GLU A 101 -11.46 8.25 -5.77
N ARG A 102 -12.34 7.71 -6.61
CA ARG A 102 -13.00 6.41 -6.40
C ARG A 102 -12.46 5.37 -7.37
N TYR A 103 -12.58 4.09 -7.00
CA TYR A 103 -12.29 2.97 -7.90
C TYR A 103 -13.22 3.06 -9.11
N ARG A 104 -12.66 3.08 -10.33
CA ARG A 104 -13.44 2.97 -11.58
C ARG A 104 -13.66 1.50 -11.90
N ASP A 105 -14.84 1.16 -12.42
CA ASP A 105 -15.14 -0.22 -12.78
C ASP A 105 -14.25 -0.73 -13.91
N SER A 106 -13.79 -1.98 -13.76
CA SER A 106 -13.05 -2.68 -14.82
C SER A 106 -13.93 -3.00 -16.02
N GLU A 107 -15.26 -3.01 -15.85
CA GLU A 107 -16.24 -3.32 -16.90
C GLU A 107 -16.50 -2.16 -17.87
N SER A 108 -15.97 -0.97 -17.59
CA SER A 108 -16.05 0.17 -18.51
C SER A 108 -15.14 0.06 -19.75
N PHE A 109 -14.40 -1.04 -19.89
CA PHE A 109 -13.66 -1.40 -21.11
C PHE A 109 -14.32 -2.62 -21.77
N ILE A 110 -15.54 -2.44 -22.30
CA ILE A 110 -16.11 -3.36 -23.30
C ILE A 110 -15.43 -3.05 -24.64
N GLY A 111 -14.15 -3.40 -24.74
CA GLY A 111 -13.47 -3.58 -26.01
C GLY A 111 -13.26 -5.08 -26.17
N LEU A 112 -14.06 -5.69 -27.07
CA LEU A 112 -14.05 -7.10 -27.49
C LEU A 112 -13.24 -8.05 -26.59
N ILE A 113 -13.89 -8.61 -25.57
CA ILE A 113 -13.49 -9.93 -25.10
C ILE A 113 -14.32 -10.90 -25.92
N GLU A 114 -13.70 -11.44 -26.97
CA GLU A 114 -14.15 -12.67 -27.61
C GLU A 114 -14.41 -13.67 -26.49
N LYS A 115 -15.68 -14.08 -26.35
CA LYS A 115 -16.05 -15.17 -25.43
C LYS A 115 -15.29 -16.39 -25.92
N SER A 116 -14.18 -16.69 -25.26
CA SER A 116 -13.50 -17.96 -25.39
C SER A 116 -14.48 -19.06 -24.99
N GLN A 117 -15.11 -19.66 -26.00
CA GLN A 117 -15.79 -20.95 -25.88
C GLN A 117 -14.71 -21.98 -25.55
N TYR A 118 -14.55 -22.30 -24.27
CA TYR A 118 -14.03 -23.60 -23.89
C TYR A 118 -15.16 -24.31 -23.14
N PHE A 119 -15.44 -25.51 -23.66
CA PHE A 119 -16.59 -26.39 -23.45
C PHE A 119 -16.98 -26.63 -22.00
#